data_AF-A0A4Q2ZRR2-F1
#
_entry.id   AF-A0A4Q2ZRR2-F1
#
_cell.length_a   1.000
_cell.length_b   1.000
_cell.length_c   1.000
_cell.angle_alpha   90.00
_cell.angle_beta   90.00
_cell.angle_gamma   90.00
#
_symmetry.space_group_name_H-M   'P 1'
#
loop_
_entity.id
_entity.type
_entity.pdbx_description
1 polymer ?
#
loop_
_entity_poly.entity_id
_entity_poly.type
_entity_poly.pdbx_seq_one_letter_code
_entity_poly.pdbx_strand_id
1 'polypeptide(L)'
;MIISPSKRSRVALAALLLASVAVPALGQQQDAPESLLPPGFDEPATPAPAPAPAETRAAATPAPAAGVPLSGEPLGNVSEAIAGEQAAATVDLSRYELPDYARHSLDRVGVVAWGNTPFPANSLGATDGRYLQALLRRLDAPIASRWASIALRRALMSPLATPKNINGADFAGDRAWVLLRMGEANAARLVINDVDAENYTTWLYQVAMQSSLASGDPSGLCGIADEGSKWIDQRGWALARAMCAGLAGKPGEASPLLTAARRGTNAGDIDNLLAEKVLGTG
;
A
#
# COMPACT_ATOMS: atom_id res chain seq x y z
N MET A 1 54.07 0.26 44.78
CA MET A 1 53.66 -0.83 43.86
C MET A 1 54.00 -0.37 42.45
N ILE A 2 55.08 -0.93 41.90
CA ILE A 2 55.73 -0.52 40.64
C ILE A 2 55.34 -1.55 39.60
N ILE A 3 54.71 -1.18 38.48
CA ILE A 3 54.81 -1.96 37.24
C ILE A 3 54.89 -1.00 36.04
N SER A 4 56.08 -1.01 35.43
CA SER A 4 56.47 -0.35 34.19
C SER A 4 56.14 -1.23 32.96
N PRO A 5 56.36 -0.77 31.71
CA PRO A 5 55.58 -1.14 30.54
C PRO A 5 56.29 -2.06 29.54
N SER A 6 55.51 -2.48 28.53
CA SER A 6 55.92 -2.85 27.16
C SER A 6 56.71 -4.14 26.94
N LYS A 7 56.24 -4.96 25.99
CA LYS A 7 57.10 -5.48 24.91
C LYS A 7 56.28 -5.82 23.67
N ARG A 8 56.67 -5.18 22.58
CA ARG A 8 56.28 -5.47 21.20
C ARG A 8 57.10 -6.64 20.65
N SER A 9 56.48 -7.37 19.72
CA SER A 9 57.07 -7.95 18.49
C SER A 9 57.87 -9.26 18.59
N ARG A 10 57.45 -10.28 17.82
CA ARG A 10 58.02 -10.70 16.51
C ARG A 10 57.41 -12.05 16.07
N VAL A 11 56.64 -12.08 14.98
CA VAL A 11 57.03 -12.50 13.61
C VAL A 11 57.05 -14.03 13.40
N ALA A 12 56.02 -14.49 12.67
CA ALA A 12 55.98 -15.43 11.55
C ALA A 12 56.75 -16.77 11.54
N LEU A 13 56.00 -17.85 11.28
CA LEU A 13 56.23 -18.82 10.18
C LEU A 13 54.93 -19.65 10.02
N ALA A 14 54.10 -19.39 9.00
CA ALA A 14 54.09 -20.04 7.69
C ALA A 14 53.47 -21.46 7.68
N ALA A 15 52.24 -21.56 7.18
CA ALA A 15 51.76 -22.70 6.39
C ALA A 15 50.71 -22.19 5.40
N LEU A 16 51.17 -21.90 4.19
CA LEU A 16 50.36 -21.82 2.98
C LEU A 16 49.72 -23.19 2.70
N LEU A 17 48.43 -23.21 2.36
CA LEU A 17 47.87 -24.11 1.33
C LEU A 17 46.59 -23.49 0.74
N LEU A 18 46.82 -22.67 -0.29
CA LEU A 18 46.15 -22.56 -1.59
C LEU A 18 44.61 -22.57 -1.70
N ALA A 19 44.16 -21.51 -2.40
CA ALA A 19 42.88 -21.29 -3.04
C ALA A 19 42.27 -22.52 -3.74
N SER A 20 40.95 -22.68 -3.58
CA SER A 20 40.09 -23.34 -4.58
C SER A 20 39.33 -22.25 -5.35
N VAL A 21 39.82 -22.05 -6.57
CA VAL A 21 39.36 -21.14 -7.60
C VAL A 21 38.04 -21.65 -8.18
N ALA A 22 37.25 -20.67 -8.63
CA ALA A 22 36.10 -20.83 -9.53
C ALA A 22 36.31 -21.94 -10.57
N VAL A 23 35.26 -22.74 -10.76
CA VAL A 23 35.22 -23.77 -11.80
C VAL A 23 35.24 -23.09 -13.17
N PRO A 24 36.28 -23.27 -14.02
CA PRO A 24 36.17 -22.95 -15.42
C PRO A 24 35.52 -24.16 -16.10
N ALA A 25 34.30 -24.00 -16.58
CA ALA A 25 33.72 -24.95 -17.51
C ALA A 25 34.41 -24.77 -18.88
N LEU A 26 35.56 -25.41 -19.07
CA LEU A 26 36.08 -25.70 -20.41
C LEU A 26 35.30 -26.88 -20.96
N GLY A 27 34.09 -26.58 -21.42
CA GLY A 27 33.28 -27.47 -22.24
C GLY A 27 33.40 -27.03 -23.69
N GLN A 28 34.19 -27.77 -24.46
CA GLN A 28 34.08 -27.96 -25.90
C GLN A 28 34.24 -26.70 -26.77
N GLN A 29 35.43 -26.61 -27.38
CA GLN A 29 35.57 -26.24 -28.78
C GLN A 29 34.40 -26.85 -29.57
N GLN A 30 33.41 -26.05 -29.90
CA GLN A 30 32.47 -26.34 -30.97
C GLN A 30 32.82 -25.36 -32.06
N ASP A 31 33.11 -25.91 -33.24
CA ASP A 31 33.00 -25.21 -34.50
C ASP A 31 31.85 -24.20 -34.40
N ALA A 32 32.14 -22.95 -34.75
CA ALA A 32 31.14 -21.91 -34.82
C ALA A 32 29.89 -22.47 -35.51
N PRO A 33 28.67 -22.28 -34.96
CA PRO A 33 27.47 -22.64 -35.72
C PRO A 33 27.54 -21.85 -37.02
N GLU A 34 27.72 -22.53 -38.15
CA GLU A 34 27.65 -21.87 -39.45
C GLU A 34 26.33 -21.11 -39.49
N SER A 35 26.46 -19.81 -39.75
CA SER A 35 25.33 -18.89 -39.81
C SER A 35 24.39 -19.36 -40.91
N LEU A 36 23.27 -19.96 -40.51
CA LEU A 36 22.14 -20.28 -41.40
C LEU A 36 21.30 -19.02 -41.73
N LEU A 37 21.85 -17.84 -41.48
CA LEU A 37 21.21 -16.57 -41.82
C LEU A 37 21.80 -16.07 -43.13
N PRO A 38 20.96 -15.57 -44.05
CA PRO A 38 21.43 -14.91 -45.25
C PRO A 38 22.47 -13.83 -44.89
N PRO A 39 23.51 -13.62 -45.72
CA PRO A 39 24.52 -12.59 -45.46
C PRO A 39 23.85 -11.22 -45.27
N GLY A 40 24.10 -10.56 -44.13
CA GLY A 40 23.55 -9.23 -43.77
C GLY A 40 22.94 -9.10 -42.37
N PHE A 41 22.86 -10.17 -41.57
CA PHE A 41 22.29 -10.12 -40.20
C PHE A 41 23.31 -9.82 -39.09
N ASP A 42 24.61 -9.93 -39.36
CA ASP A 42 25.69 -9.69 -38.39
C ASP A 42 26.30 -8.28 -38.45
N GLU A 43 25.78 -7.39 -39.30
CA GLU A 43 26.23 -6.00 -39.34
C GLU A 43 25.50 -5.16 -38.28
N PRO A 44 26.21 -4.57 -37.29
CA PRO A 44 25.58 -3.65 -36.37
C PRO A 44 25.12 -2.41 -37.16
N ALA A 45 23.81 -2.23 -37.28
CA ALA A 45 23.25 -1.02 -37.85
C ALA A 45 23.71 0.20 -37.03
N THR A 46 24.40 1.14 -37.70
CA THR A 46 24.73 2.45 -37.12
C THR A 46 23.45 3.11 -36.61
N PRO A 47 23.38 3.56 -35.35
CA PRO A 47 22.17 4.19 -34.82
C PRO A 47 21.84 5.44 -35.63
N ALA A 48 20.63 5.48 -36.20
CA ALA A 48 20.11 6.70 -36.80
C ALA A 48 20.01 7.80 -35.74
N PRO A 49 20.29 9.07 -36.07
CA PRO A 49 20.12 10.17 -35.13
C PRO A 49 18.69 10.21 -34.60
N ALA A 50 18.56 10.34 -33.27
CA ALA A 50 17.26 10.40 -32.61
C ALA A 50 16.45 11.59 -33.17
N PRO A 51 15.15 11.41 -33.46
CA PRO A 51 14.31 12.51 -33.90
C PRO A 51 14.25 13.58 -32.80
N ALA A 52 14.37 14.85 -33.20
CA ALA A 52 14.11 15.98 -32.31
C ALA A 52 12.68 15.88 -31.75
N PRO A 53 12.43 16.36 -30.51
CA PRO A 53 11.09 16.37 -29.94
C PRO A 53 10.12 17.10 -30.87
N ALA A 54 9.14 16.40 -31.40
CA ALA A 54 8.03 17.03 -32.08
C ALA A 54 7.21 17.82 -31.05
N GLU A 55 6.93 19.09 -31.32
CA GLU A 55 5.94 19.84 -30.56
C GLU A 55 4.64 19.02 -30.49
N THR A 56 4.19 18.75 -29.26
CA THR A 56 2.90 18.09 -29.05
C THR A 56 1.81 19.01 -29.56
N ARG A 57 1.30 18.75 -30.76
CA ARG A 57 0.04 19.34 -31.23
C ARG A 57 -1.02 18.97 -30.20
N ALA A 58 -1.63 19.98 -29.58
CA ALA A 58 -2.80 19.80 -28.72
C ALA A 58 -3.81 18.88 -29.43
N ALA A 59 -4.30 17.87 -28.70
CA ALA A 59 -5.38 17.04 -29.20
C ALA A 59 -6.53 17.94 -29.65
N ALA A 60 -7.01 17.75 -30.88
CA ALA A 60 -8.23 18.39 -31.32
C ALA A 60 -9.34 17.99 -30.36
N THR A 61 -10.05 18.99 -29.82
CA THR A 61 -11.27 18.79 -29.04
C THR A 61 -12.19 17.85 -29.81
N PRO A 62 -12.73 16.78 -29.18
CA PRO A 62 -13.73 15.96 -29.84
C PRO A 62 -14.87 16.89 -30.24
N ALA A 63 -15.21 16.93 -31.53
CA ALA A 63 -16.46 17.54 -31.96
C ALA A 63 -17.59 16.85 -31.19
N PRO A 64 -18.58 17.58 -30.67
CA PRO A 64 -19.69 16.96 -29.96
C PRO A 64 -20.37 15.99 -30.93
N ALA A 65 -20.36 14.71 -30.58
CA ALA A 65 -21.24 13.75 -31.23
C ALA A 65 -22.65 14.28 -31.07
N ALA A 66 -23.38 14.42 -32.18
CA ALA A 66 -24.78 14.77 -32.17
C ALA A 66 -25.50 13.78 -31.24
N GLY A 67 -25.98 14.29 -30.11
CA GLY A 67 -26.66 13.49 -29.10
C GLY A 67 -27.86 12.80 -29.73
N VAL A 68 -27.98 11.51 -29.50
CA VAL A 68 -29.27 10.83 -29.60
C VAL A 68 -30.18 11.53 -28.59
N PRO A 69 -31.36 12.04 -28.96
CA PRO A 69 -32.22 12.71 -28.01
C PRO A 69 -32.69 11.67 -26.99
N LEU A 70 -32.14 11.73 -25.77
CA LEU A 70 -32.84 11.20 -24.62
C LEU A 70 -34.08 12.08 -24.44
N SER A 71 -35.25 11.46 -24.59
CA SER A 71 -36.52 12.05 -24.19
C SER A 71 -36.37 12.56 -22.76
N GLY A 72 -36.41 13.89 -22.59
CA GLY A 72 -36.31 14.54 -21.30
C GLY A 72 -37.58 14.30 -20.50
N GLU A 73 -37.64 13.18 -19.79
CA GLU A 73 -38.44 13.14 -18.56
C GLU A 73 -37.65 13.89 -17.48
N PRO A 74 -38.23 14.92 -16.85
CA PRO A 74 -37.57 15.61 -15.77
C PRO A 74 -37.40 14.62 -14.62
N LEU A 75 -36.16 14.21 -14.34
CA LEU A 75 -35.81 13.60 -13.07
C LEU A 75 -36.04 14.68 -12.00
N GLY A 76 -37.24 14.69 -11.44
CA GLY A 76 -37.63 15.57 -10.37
C GLY A 76 -36.64 15.45 -9.22
N ASN A 77 -36.14 16.59 -8.76
CA ASN A 77 -35.36 16.71 -7.54
C ASN A 77 -36.23 16.24 -6.37
N VAL A 78 -36.16 14.96 -6.02
CA VAL A 78 -36.91 14.34 -4.91
C VAL A 78 -36.45 14.82 -3.53
N SER A 79 -35.43 15.69 -3.45
CA SER A 79 -34.91 16.19 -2.17
C SER A 79 -35.95 16.98 -1.36
N GLU A 80 -36.91 17.63 -2.01
CA GLU A 80 -37.95 18.41 -1.31
C GLU A 80 -39.19 17.60 -0.92
N ALA A 81 -39.34 16.38 -1.44
CA ALA A 81 -40.50 15.53 -1.12
C ALA A 81 -40.30 14.66 0.14
N ILE A 82 -39.09 14.59 0.71
CA ILE A 82 -38.82 13.78 1.92
C ILE A 82 -38.81 14.65 3.20
N ALA A 83 -39.04 15.96 3.10
CA ALA A 83 -39.03 16.86 4.26
C ALA A 83 -40.26 16.71 5.21
N GLY A 84 -41.21 15.82 4.89
CA GLY A 84 -42.51 15.77 5.55
C GLY A 84 -42.72 14.71 6.62
N GLU A 85 -41.88 13.67 6.75
CA GLU A 85 -42.17 12.58 7.71
C GLU A 85 -40.89 11.84 8.11
N GLN A 86 -40.08 12.47 8.96
CA GLN A 86 -38.95 11.82 9.62
C GLN A 86 -39.16 11.90 11.14
N ALA A 87 -40.30 11.38 11.58
CA ALA A 87 -40.32 10.77 12.91
C ALA A 87 -39.29 9.63 12.86
N ALA A 88 -38.20 9.78 13.61
CA ALA A 88 -37.12 8.81 13.69
C ALA A 88 -37.68 7.45 14.15
N ALA A 89 -38.12 6.64 13.19
CA ALA A 89 -38.24 5.21 13.40
C ALA A 89 -36.84 4.76 13.83
N THR A 90 -36.72 4.21 15.03
CA THR A 90 -35.49 3.60 15.52
C THR A 90 -35.15 2.47 14.55
N VAL A 91 -34.31 2.77 13.57
CA VAL A 91 -33.84 1.79 12.60
C VAL A 91 -33.08 0.74 13.40
N ASP A 92 -33.57 -0.50 13.32
CA ASP A 92 -32.92 -1.65 13.92
C ASP A 92 -31.64 -1.97 13.14
N LEU A 93 -30.53 -1.35 13.58
CA LEU A 93 -29.21 -1.49 12.95
C LEU A 93 -28.64 -2.91 13.10
N SER A 94 -29.17 -3.73 14.00
CA SER A 94 -28.68 -5.10 14.22
C SER A 94 -28.86 -6.00 12.99
N ARG A 95 -29.81 -5.68 12.10
CA ARG A 95 -29.98 -6.39 10.81
C ARG A 95 -28.92 -6.03 9.76
N TYR A 96 -28.19 -4.94 9.98
CA TYR A 96 -27.12 -4.45 9.12
C TYR A 96 -25.73 -4.73 9.72
N GLU A 97 -25.67 -5.23 10.96
CA GLU A 97 -24.44 -5.65 11.61
C GLU A 97 -24.09 -7.08 11.20
N LEU A 98 -22.80 -7.33 10.98
CA LEU A 98 -22.33 -8.63 10.54
C LEU A 98 -22.41 -9.61 11.73
N PRO A 99 -23.05 -10.77 11.58
CA PRO A 99 -23.15 -11.73 12.67
C PRO A 99 -21.76 -12.25 13.04
N ASP A 100 -21.55 -12.62 14.31
CA ASP A 100 -20.21 -12.97 14.84
C ASP A 100 -19.47 -14.02 14.02
N TYR A 101 -20.18 -14.99 13.44
CA TYR A 101 -19.57 -16.04 12.61
C TYR A 101 -19.05 -15.54 11.26
N ALA A 102 -19.54 -14.39 10.79
CA ALA A 102 -19.15 -13.77 9.53
C ALA A 102 -18.08 -12.67 9.72
N ARG A 103 -17.79 -12.29 10.97
CA ARG A 103 -16.68 -11.38 11.30
C ARG A 103 -15.34 -12.04 11.01
N HIS A 104 -14.36 -11.23 10.62
CA HIS A 104 -13.00 -11.72 10.40
C HIS A 104 -12.33 -12.00 11.74
N SER A 105 -11.76 -13.21 11.88
CA SER A 105 -11.08 -13.62 13.11
C SER A 105 -9.69 -12.99 13.19
N LEU A 106 -9.38 -12.39 14.35
CA LEU A 106 -8.03 -11.91 14.66
C LEU A 106 -7.02 -13.02 14.95
N ASP A 107 -7.45 -14.28 15.07
CA ASP A 107 -6.54 -15.42 15.29
C ASP A 107 -5.78 -15.78 14.01
N ARG A 108 -6.29 -15.39 12.84
CA ARG A 108 -5.68 -15.64 11.54
C ARG A 108 -5.93 -14.48 10.61
N VAL A 109 -4.90 -13.68 10.35
CA VAL A 109 -5.00 -12.47 9.54
C VAL A 109 -4.17 -12.59 8.27
N GLY A 110 -4.73 -12.13 7.16
CA GLY A 110 -4.11 -12.03 5.85
C GLY A 110 -5.02 -12.53 4.74
N VAL A 111 -4.64 -12.18 3.51
CA VAL A 111 -5.40 -12.48 2.30
C VAL A 111 -4.74 -13.57 1.46
N VAL A 112 -5.57 -14.31 0.74
CA VAL A 112 -5.09 -15.26 -0.27
C VAL A 112 -5.09 -14.57 -1.63
N ALA A 113 -3.91 -14.38 -2.22
CA ALA A 113 -3.80 -13.90 -3.59
C ALA A 113 -4.22 -15.03 -4.55
N TRP A 114 -5.11 -14.70 -5.49
CA TRP A 114 -5.57 -15.65 -6.51
C TRP A 114 -4.38 -16.24 -7.30
N GLY A 115 -4.44 -17.55 -7.56
CA GLY A 115 -3.37 -18.28 -8.28
C GLY A 115 -2.11 -18.58 -7.46
N ASN A 116 -2.01 -18.14 -6.20
CA ASN A 116 -0.85 -18.38 -5.34
C ASN A 116 -1.26 -19.17 -4.09
N THR A 117 -0.56 -20.27 -3.82
CA THR A 117 -0.71 -20.96 -2.55
C THR A 117 -0.19 -20.07 -1.42
N PRO A 118 -1.02 -19.79 -0.38
CA PRO A 118 -0.55 -19.08 0.78
C PRO A 118 0.44 -19.94 1.56
N PHE A 119 1.27 -19.28 2.38
CA PHE A 119 2.03 -19.99 3.39
C PHE A 119 1.07 -20.65 4.41
N PRO A 120 1.40 -21.85 4.93
CA PRO A 120 0.62 -22.48 5.98
C PRO A 120 0.39 -21.54 7.16
N ALA A 121 -0.79 -21.60 7.79
CA ALA A 121 -1.15 -20.68 8.87
C ALA A 121 -0.13 -20.71 10.04
N ASN A 122 0.45 -21.88 10.31
CA ASN A 122 1.45 -22.10 11.35
C ASN A 122 2.91 -21.89 10.88
N SER A 123 3.15 -21.20 9.76
CA SER A 123 4.52 -21.00 9.23
C SER A 123 5.46 -20.23 10.16
N LEU A 124 4.90 -19.46 11.11
CA LEU A 124 5.68 -18.75 12.14
C LEU A 124 6.03 -19.63 13.34
N GLY A 125 5.55 -20.88 13.37
CA GLY A 125 5.82 -21.84 14.44
C GLY A 125 5.49 -21.28 15.82
N ALA A 126 6.46 -21.38 16.73
CA ALA A 126 6.35 -20.90 18.12
C ALA A 126 7.05 -19.54 18.33
N THR A 127 7.33 -18.77 17.27
CA THR A 127 8.01 -17.48 17.39
C THR A 127 7.16 -16.48 18.18
N ASP A 128 7.80 -15.74 19.08
CA ASP A 128 7.14 -14.73 19.90
C ASP A 128 6.68 -13.51 19.07
N GLY A 129 5.46 -13.05 19.30
CA GLY A 129 4.87 -11.94 18.56
C GLY A 129 5.59 -10.61 18.75
N ARG A 130 6.18 -10.35 19.93
CA ARG A 130 6.93 -9.11 20.17
C ARG A 130 8.24 -9.10 19.39
N TYR A 131 8.88 -10.26 19.25
CA TYR A 131 10.04 -10.40 18.37
C TYR A 131 9.67 -10.12 16.92
N LEU A 132 8.58 -10.72 16.43
CA LEU A 132 8.11 -10.51 15.05
C LEU A 132 7.73 -9.05 14.80
N GLN A 133 7.04 -8.40 15.72
CA GLN A 133 6.74 -6.97 15.64
C GLN A 133 8.01 -6.13 15.55
N ALA A 134 8.98 -6.37 16.45
CA ALA A 134 10.24 -5.63 16.43
C ALA A 134 11.01 -5.86 15.11
N LEU A 135 10.99 -7.08 14.60
CA LEU A 135 11.60 -7.44 13.31
C LEU A 135 10.90 -6.70 12.15
N LEU A 136 9.57 -6.79 12.04
CA LEU A 136 8.80 -6.16 10.97
C LEU A 136 8.96 -4.63 10.98
N ARG A 137 8.95 -4.01 12.16
CA ARG A 137 9.13 -2.56 12.30
C ARG A 137 10.53 -2.08 11.94
N ARG A 138 11.56 -2.92 12.14
CA ARG A 138 12.96 -2.59 11.84
C ARG A 138 13.44 -3.07 10.47
N LEU A 139 12.69 -3.93 9.80
CA LEU A 139 13.07 -4.47 8.50
C LEU A 139 13.18 -3.34 7.49
N ASP A 140 14.34 -3.17 6.87
CA ASP A 140 14.55 -2.19 5.81
C ASP A 140 13.90 -2.67 4.50
N ALA A 141 13.20 -1.77 3.83
CA ALA A 141 12.57 -2.00 2.54
C ALA A 141 12.84 -0.80 1.60
N PRO A 142 12.99 -1.01 0.28
CA PRO A 142 12.78 -2.27 -0.45
C PRO A 142 13.96 -3.25 -0.36
N ILE A 143 13.67 -4.55 -0.53
CA ILE A 143 14.69 -5.61 -0.57
C ILE A 143 15.34 -5.65 -1.95
N ALA A 144 16.67 -5.72 -2.00
CA ALA A 144 17.44 -5.70 -3.24
C ALA A 144 17.16 -6.92 -4.17
N SER A 145 16.86 -8.09 -3.60
CA SER A 145 16.56 -9.29 -4.37
C SER A 145 15.09 -9.35 -4.80
N ARG A 146 14.87 -9.45 -6.12
CA ARG A 146 13.54 -9.60 -6.73
C ARG A 146 12.80 -10.87 -6.26
N TRP A 147 13.52 -11.99 -6.14
CA TRP A 147 12.91 -13.22 -5.64
C TRP A 147 12.59 -13.13 -4.14
N ALA A 148 13.45 -12.47 -3.37
CA ALA A 148 13.19 -12.24 -1.96
C ALA A 148 12.00 -11.28 -1.73
N SER A 149 11.85 -10.23 -2.55
CA SER A 149 10.70 -9.33 -2.44
C SER A 149 9.39 -10.03 -2.81
N ILE A 150 9.38 -10.89 -3.83
CA ILE A 150 8.21 -11.71 -4.19
C ILE A 150 7.85 -12.67 -3.05
N ALA A 151 8.84 -13.39 -2.51
CA ALA A 151 8.64 -14.33 -1.41
C ALA A 151 8.13 -13.62 -0.14
N LEU A 152 8.73 -12.47 0.20
CA LEU A 152 8.34 -11.68 1.35
C LEU A 152 6.93 -11.12 1.18
N ARG A 153 6.59 -10.55 0.01
CA ARG A 153 5.23 -10.07 -0.27
C ARG A 153 4.21 -11.19 -0.05
N ARG A 154 4.47 -12.38 -0.58
CA ARG A 154 3.60 -13.55 -0.38
C ARG A 154 3.46 -13.94 1.10
N ALA A 155 4.57 -13.92 1.85
CA ALA A 155 4.55 -14.21 3.28
C ALA A 155 3.78 -13.14 4.07
N LEU A 156 3.97 -11.86 3.77
CA LEU A 156 3.29 -10.74 4.40
C LEU A 156 1.81 -10.62 4.05
N MET A 157 1.37 -11.20 2.93
CA MET A 157 -0.04 -11.26 2.58
C MET A 157 -0.74 -12.50 3.13
N SER A 158 -0.05 -13.64 3.29
CA SER A 158 -0.68 -14.93 3.62
C SER A 158 -1.54 -14.91 4.90
N PRO A 159 -2.64 -15.66 4.98
CA PRO A 159 -3.46 -15.78 6.18
C PRO A 159 -2.75 -16.61 7.27
N LEU A 160 -1.89 -15.96 8.04
CA LEU A 160 -1.04 -16.55 9.09
C LEU A 160 -1.74 -16.49 10.44
N ALA A 161 -1.51 -17.50 11.27
CA ALA A 161 -1.97 -17.48 12.65
C ALA A 161 -1.27 -16.35 13.41
N THR A 162 -2.04 -15.58 14.16
CA THR A 162 -1.52 -14.49 14.99
C THR A 162 -0.60 -15.06 16.07
N PRO A 163 0.66 -14.60 16.15
CA PRO A 163 1.60 -15.07 17.16
C PRO A 163 1.12 -14.77 18.59
N LYS A 164 1.65 -15.49 19.57
CA LYS A 164 1.40 -15.18 20.98
C LYS A 164 1.97 -13.80 21.35
N ASN A 165 1.38 -13.14 22.34
CA ASN A 165 1.84 -11.87 22.93
C ASN A 165 1.78 -10.65 22.01
N ILE A 166 0.97 -10.69 20.94
CA ILE A 166 0.66 -9.54 20.06
C ILE A 166 -0.83 -9.56 19.70
N ASN A 167 -1.41 -8.38 19.49
CA ASN A 167 -2.77 -8.25 18.96
C ASN A 167 -2.79 -8.55 17.45
N GLY A 168 -3.81 -9.27 16.96
CA GLY A 168 -3.93 -9.63 15.53
C GLY A 168 -4.00 -8.42 14.60
N ALA A 169 -4.70 -7.34 15.01
CA ALA A 169 -4.77 -6.10 14.26
C ALA A 169 -3.42 -5.36 14.21
N ASP A 170 -2.66 -5.35 15.32
CA ASP A 170 -1.30 -4.79 15.31
C ASP A 170 -0.35 -5.60 14.43
N PHE A 171 -0.47 -6.93 14.47
CA PHE A 171 0.30 -7.83 13.61
C PHE A 171 -0.02 -7.60 12.13
N ALA A 172 -1.30 -7.40 11.78
CA ALA A 172 -1.73 -7.01 10.44
C ALA A 172 -1.12 -5.67 10.03
N GLY A 173 -1.18 -4.68 10.92
CA GLY A 173 -0.60 -3.35 10.73
C GLY A 173 0.91 -3.39 10.49
N ASP A 174 1.65 -4.17 11.26
CA ASP A 174 3.11 -4.31 11.10
C ASP A 174 3.48 -4.95 9.74
N ARG A 175 2.68 -5.91 9.27
CA ARG A 175 2.88 -6.53 7.94
C ARG A 175 2.53 -5.58 6.81
N ALA A 176 1.40 -4.90 6.93
CA ALA A 176 0.97 -3.88 5.98
C ALA A 176 1.96 -2.72 5.90
N TRP A 177 2.56 -2.32 7.03
CA TRP A 177 3.60 -1.30 7.07
C TRP A 177 4.87 -1.70 6.31
N VAL A 178 5.28 -2.97 6.39
CA VAL A 178 6.39 -3.47 5.55
C VAL A 178 6.00 -3.45 4.07
N LEU A 179 4.78 -3.91 3.73
CA LEU A 179 4.27 -3.87 2.35
C LEU A 179 4.28 -2.43 1.80
N LEU A 180 3.84 -1.43 2.56
CA LEU A 180 3.88 -0.03 2.16
C LEU A 180 5.30 0.47 1.87
N ARG A 181 6.27 0.16 2.73
CA ARG A 181 7.67 0.55 2.53
C ARG A 181 8.34 -0.20 1.38
N MET A 182 7.79 -1.35 0.96
CA MET A 182 8.17 -2.05 -0.27
C MET A 182 7.53 -1.45 -1.54
N GLY A 183 6.63 -0.47 -1.41
CA GLY A 183 5.86 0.09 -2.52
C GLY A 183 4.60 -0.69 -2.88
N GLU A 184 4.16 -1.62 -2.02
CA GLU A 184 3.03 -2.53 -2.26
C GLU A 184 1.74 -2.04 -1.60
N ALA A 185 1.28 -0.84 -1.96
CA ALA A 185 0.13 -0.18 -1.33
C ALA A 185 -1.17 -0.98 -1.44
N ASN A 186 -1.44 -1.58 -2.61
CA ASN A 186 -2.64 -2.41 -2.80
C ASN A 186 -2.59 -3.69 -1.94
N ALA A 187 -1.40 -4.29 -1.78
CA ALA A 187 -1.25 -5.46 -0.92
C ALA A 187 -1.43 -5.10 0.56
N ALA A 188 -0.89 -3.95 0.99
CA ALA A 188 -1.08 -3.45 2.34
C ALA A 188 -2.56 -3.22 2.65
N ARG A 189 -3.29 -2.57 1.73
CA ARG A 189 -4.74 -2.36 1.85
C ARG A 189 -5.50 -3.68 2.01
N LEU A 190 -5.16 -4.69 1.22
CA LEU A 190 -5.83 -5.99 1.33
C LEU A 190 -5.64 -6.63 2.71
N VAL A 191 -4.44 -6.55 3.30
CA VAL A 191 -4.18 -7.08 4.65
C VAL A 191 -4.91 -6.27 5.73
N ILE A 192 -5.01 -4.95 5.56
CA ILE A 192 -5.73 -4.06 6.48
C ILE A 192 -7.25 -4.33 6.43
N ASN A 193 -7.79 -4.54 5.23
CA ASN A 193 -9.21 -4.80 5.02
C ASN A 193 -9.66 -6.21 5.44
N ASP A 194 -8.72 -7.12 5.72
CA ASP A 194 -9.01 -8.42 6.34
C ASP A 194 -9.29 -8.30 7.84
N VAL A 195 -9.01 -7.14 8.44
CA VAL A 195 -9.41 -6.82 9.81
C VAL A 195 -10.69 -6.00 9.76
N ASP A 196 -11.68 -6.36 10.58
CA ASP A 196 -12.90 -5.57 10.72
C ASP A 196 -12.61 -4.23 11.39
N ALA A 197 -13.24 -3.15 10.90
CA ALA A 197 -13.01 -1.78 11.37
C ALA A 197 -13.23 -1.59 12.88
N GLU A 198 -14.11 -2.39 13.50
CA GLU A 198 -14.37 -2.41 14.95
C GLU A 198 -13.15 -2.86 15.77
N ASN A 199 -12.27 -3.67 15.16
CA ASN A 199 -11.07 -4.22 15.80
C ASN A 199 -9.82 -3.39 15.52
N TYR A 200 -9.94 -2.21 14.90
CA TYR A 200 -8.77 -1.40 14.56
C TYR A 200 -8.11 -0.84 15.82
N THR A 201 -6.81 -1.10 15.93
CA THR A 201 -5.96 -0.47 16.93
C THR A 201 -5.50 0.90 16.44
N THR A 202 -5.01 1.75 17.36
CA THR A 202 -4.39 3.03 17.01
C THR A 202 -3.28 2.88 15.97
N TRP A 203 -2.48 1.81 16.06
CA TRP A 203 -1.46 1.51 15.07
C TRP A 203 -2.06 1.16 13.71
N LEU A 204 -3.09 0.31 13.68
CA LEU A 204 -3.73 -0.08 12.42
C LEU A 204 -4.41 1.11 11.73
N TYR A 205 -5.05 2.02 12.48
CA TYR A 205 -5.57 3.28 11.92
C TYR A 205 -4.46 4.11 11.25
N GLN A 206 -3.30 4.26 11.89
CA GLN A 206 -2.18 5.00 11.31
C GLN A 206 -1.74 4.38 9.98
N VAL A 207 -1.60 3.05 9.92
CA VAL A 207 -1.19 2.33 8.70
C VAL A 207 -2.29 2.37 7.64
N ALA A 208 -3.57 2.28 8.02
CA ALA A 208 -4.72 2.39 7.12
C ALA A 208 -4.75 3.73 6.40
N MET A 209 -4.53 4.84 7.11
CA MET A 209 -4.41 6.16 6.50
C MET A 209 -3.30 6.19 5.44
N GLN A 210 -2.11 5.73 5.80
CA GLN A 210 -0.98 5.71 4.88
C GLN A 210 -1.24 4.80 3.67
N SER A 211 -1.92 3.66 3.87
CA SER A 211 -2.28 2.74 2.80
C SER A 211 -3.30 3.31 1.82
N SER A 212 -4.32 4.01 2.31
CA SER A 212 -5.33 4.65 1.46
C SER A 212 -4.71 5.78 0.63
N LEU A 213 -3.84 6.60 1.23
CA LEU A 213 -3.11 7.65 0.52
C LEU A 213 -2.14 7.07 -0.51
N ALA A 214 -1.37 6.03 -0.15
CA ALA A 214 -0.42 5.39 -1.06
C ALA A 214 -1.08 4.63 -2.22
N SER A 215 -2.32 4.15 -2.04
CA SER A 215 -3.11 3.53 -3.10
C SER A 215 -3.91 4.54 -3.95
N GLY A 216 -3.88 5.83 -3.59
CA GLY A 216 -4.63 6.87 -4.28
C GLY A 216 -6.14 6.76 -4.10
N ASP A 217 -6.60 6.09 -3.03
CA ASP A 217 -8.03 5.92 -2.74
C ASP A 217 -8.41 6.56 -1.40
N PRO A 218 -8.79 7.85 -1.40
CA PRO A 218 -9.26 8.53 -0.19
C PRO A 218 -10.61 7.98 0.30
N SER A 219 -11.41 7.34 -0.57
CA SER A 219 -12.71 6.77 -0.19
C SER A 219 -12.57 5.57 0.75
N GLY A 220 -11.43 4.87 0.69
CA GLY A 220 -11.09 3.79 1.61
C GLY A 220 -11.04 4.21 3.08
N LEU A 221 -10.96 5.52 3.37
CA LEU A 221 -10.99 6.04 4.74
C LEU A 221 -12.40 6.26 5.28
N CYS A 222 -13.44 6.27 4.44
CA CYS A 222 -14.75 6.76 4.87
C CYS A 222 -15.46 5.85 5.86
N GLY A 223 -15.18 4.55 5.86
CA GLY A 223 -15.66 3.63 6.91
C GLY A 223 -14.96 3.80 8.26
N ILE A 224 -13.82 4.51 8.30
CA ILE A 224 -12.96 4.61 9.49
C ILE A 224 -12.60 6.05 9.89
N ALA A 225 -13.05 7.06 9.15
CA ALA A 225 -12.61 8.45 9.32
C ALA A 225 -13.05 9.05 10.66
N ASP A 226 -14.29 8.78 11.07
CA ASP A 226 -14.85 9.31 12.31
C ASP A 226 -14.19 8.66 13.53
N GLU A 227 -14.12 7.33 13.58
CA GLU A 227 -13.43 6.62 14.67
C GLU A 227 -11.93 6.93 14.70
N GLY A 228 -11.26 6.90 13.55
CA GLY A 228 -9.84 7.24 13.45
C GLY A 228 -9.52 8.63 14.01
N SER A 229 -10.40 9.61 13.80
CA SER A 229 -10.25 10.96 14.35
C SER A 229 -10.40 11.07 15.88
N LYS A 230 -11.05 10.09 16.52
CA LYS A 230 -11.16 10.02 17.99
C LYS A 230 -9.90 9.42 18.61
N TRP A 231 -9.29 8.45 17.93
CA TRP A 231 -8.10 7.74 18.41
C TRP A 231 -6.78 8.46 18.10
N ILE A 232 -6.72 9.21 17.00
CA ILE A 232 -5.52 9.86 16.51
C ILE A 232 -5.79 11.34 16.22
N ASP A 233 -5.20 12.22 17.03
CA ASP A 233 -5.25 13.66 16.81
C ASP A 233 -4.25 14.08 15.72
N GLN A 234 -4.66 13.93 14.46
CA GLN A 234 -3.88 14.35 13.29
C GLN A 234 -4.79 15.08 12.29
N ARG A 235 -4.24 16.14 11.67
CA ARG A 235 -4.91 16.91 10.61
C ARG A 235 -5.43 16.03 9.47
N GLY A 236 -4.69 14.97 9.13
CA GLY A 236 -5.08 14.01 8.09
C GLY A 236 -6.47 13.40 8.34
N TRP A 237 -6.85 13.13 9.58
CA TRP A 237 -8.18 12.59 9.91
C TRP A 237 -9.27 13.66 9.81
N ALA A 238 -8.97 14.91 10.12
CA ALA A 238 -9.90 16.02 9.91
C ALA A 238 -10.17 16.23 8.40
N LEU A 239 -9.13 16.14 7.56
CA LEU A 239 -9.27 16.19 6.10
C LEU A 239 -10.01 14.96 5.55
N ALA A 240 -9.75 13.76 6.08
CA ALA A 240 -10.47 12.55 5.70
C ALA A 240 -11.98 12.68 5.93
N ARG A 241 -12.41 13.22 7.09
CA ARG A 241 -13.83 13.50 7.35
C ARG A 241 -14.44 14.47 6.34
N ALA A 242 -13.72 15.54 5.98
CA ALA A 242 -14.17 16.48 4.96
C ALA A 242 -14.31 15.81 3.59
N MET A 243 -13.31 15.03 3.16
CA MET A 243 -13.32 14.27 1.91
C MET A 243 -14.50 13.30 1.85
N CYS A 244 -14.74 12.58 2.94
CA CYS A 244 -15.84 11.61 3.03
C CYS A 244 -17.22 12.26 3.02
N ALA A 245 -17.40 13.42 3.66
CA ALA A 245 -18.63 14.21 3.53
C ALA A 245 -18.85 14.68 2.08
N GLY A 246 -17.79 15.07 1.38
CA GLY A 246 -17.84 15.42 -0.04
C GLY A 246 -18.28 14.26 -0.92
N LEU A 247 -17.65 13.08 -0.75
CA LEU A 247 -17.99 11.85 -1.47
C LEU A 247 -19.41 11.36 -1.16
N ALA A 248 -19.92 11.62 0.03
CA ALA A 248 -21.30 11.33 0.41
C ALA A 248 -22.34 12.31 -0.18
N GLY A 249 -21.90 13.30 -0.98
CA GLY A 249 -22.79 14.29 -1.60
C GLY A 249 -23.31 15.35 -0.62
N LYS A 250 -22.57 15.62 0.47
CA LYS A 250 -22.97 16.58 1.51
C LYS A 250 -22.06 17.82 1.53
N PRO A 251 -22.12 18.70 0.51
CA PRO A 251 -21.21 19.86 0.41
C PRO A 251 -21.36 20.85 1.57
N GLY A 252 -22.56 20.95 2.16
CA GLY A 252 -22.83 21.79 3.33
C GLY A 252 -22.12 21.32 4.61
N GLU A 253 -21.84 20.03 4.73
CA GLU A 253 -21.01 19.47 5.82
C GLU A 253 -19.53 19.48 5.45
N ALA A 254 -19.19 19.16 4.20
CA ALA A 254 -17.82 19.03 3.74
C ALA A 254 -17.02 20.35 3.77
N SER A 255 -17.62 21.44 3.28
CA SER A 255 -16.97 22.76 3.18
C SER A 255 -16.50 23.34 4.53
N PRO A 256 -17.32 23.35 5.61
CA PRO A 256 -16.87 23.82 6.91
C PRO A 256 -15.84 22.87 7.55
N LEU A 257 -15.94 21.55 7.35
CA LEU A 257 -14.95 20.59 7.81
C LEU A 257 -13.57 20.84 7.16
N LEU A 258 -13.54 21.03 5.84
CA LEU A 258 -12.32 21.39 5.11
C LEU A 258 -11.75 22.73 5.61
N THR A 259 -12.61 23.74 5.76
CA THR A 259 -12.20 25.06 6.25
C THR A 259 -11.61 24.99 7.67
N ALA A 260 -12.15 24.13 8.54
CA ALA A 260 -11.60 23.89 9.86
C ALA A 260 -10.27 23.13 9.80
N ALA A 261 -10.17 22.09 8.98
CA ALA A 261 -8.99 21.24 8.85
C ALA A 261 -7.79 21.99 8.24
N ARG A 262 -8.01 22.98 7.36
CA ARG A 262 -6.94 23.78 6.74
C ARG A 262 -6.46 24.97 7.57
N ARG A 263 -7.07 25.25 8.73
CA ARG A 263 -6.64 26.39 9.57
C ARG A 263 -5.16 26.24 9.96
N GLY A 264 -4.39 27.31 9.79
CA GLY A 264 -2.96 27.33 10.12
C GLY A 264 -2.06 26.64 9.08
N THR A 265 -2.60 26.26 7.92
CA THR A 265 -1.83 25.67 6.82
C THR A 265 -1.75 26.62 5.62
N ASN A 266 -0.78 26.40 4.74
CA ASN A 266 -0.60 27.21 3.53
C ASN A 266 -1.65 26.87 2.48
N ALA A 267 -1.99 27.84 1.63
CA ALA A 267 -2.92 27.64 0.51
C ALA A 267 -2.42 26.57 -0.51
N GLY A 268 -1.10 26.43 -0.66
CA GLY A 268 -0.47 25.43 -1.53
C GLY A 268 -0.14 24.09 -0.84
N ASP A 269 -0.70 23.83 0.34
CA ASP A 269 -0.50 22.55 1.02
C ASP A 269 -1.14 21.40 0.22
N ILE A 270 -0.37 20.35 -0.04
CA ILE A 270 -0.78 19.25 -0.93
C ILE A 270 -2.02 18.53 -0.38
N ASP A 271 -2.14 18.38 0.94
CA ASP A 271 -3.29 17.69 1.54
C ASP A 271 -4.58 18.52 1.39
N ASN A 272 -4.46 19.86 1.42
CA ASN A 272 -5.60 20.75 1.15
C ASN A 272 -6.03 20.65 -0.31
N LEU A 273 -5.08 20.68 -1.25
CA LEU A 273 -5.38 20.57 -2.69
C LEU A 273 -6.00 19.21 -3.04
N LEU A 274 -5.52 18.14 -2.41
CA LEU A 274 -6.12 16.81 -2.53
C LEU A 274 -7.57 16.83 -2.03
N ALA A 275 -7.81 17.38 -0.84
CA ALA A 275 -9.15 17.45 -0.28
C ALA A 275 -10.09 18.28 -1.17
N GLU A 276 -9.66 19.47 -1.60
CA GLU A 276 -10.43 20.32 -2.53
C GLU A 276 -10.77 19.60 -3.84
N LYS A 277 -9.82 18.81 -4.37
CA LYS A 277 -10.05 18.01 -5.57
C LYS A 277 -11.09 16.92 -5.35
N VAL A 278 -11.06 16.23 -4.21
CA VAL A 278 -12.02 15.17 -3.86
C VAL A 278 -13.42 15.75 -3.61
N LEU A 279 -13.52 16.93 -2.99
CA LEU A 279 -14.78 17.63 -2.77
C LEU A 279 -15.37 18.21 -4.07
N GLY A 280 -14.57 18.35 -5.13
CA GLY A 280 -14.98 19.00 -6.38
C GLY A 280 -15.04 20.53 -6.28
N THR A 281 -14.27 21.13 -5.37
CA THR A 281 -14.30 22.57 -5.07
C THR A 281 -13.09 23.34 -5.62
N GLY A 282 -12.21 22.69 -6.39
CA GLY A 282 -11.00 23.27 -6.98
C GLY A 282 -10.87 23.06 -8.49
#